data_AF-A0A7J7F5N6-F1
#
_entry.id   AF-A0A7J7F5N6-F1
#
_cell.length_a   1.000
_cell.length_b   1.000
_cell.length_c   1.000
_cell.angle_alpha   90.00
_cell.angle_beta   90.00
_cell.angle_gamma   90.00
#
_symmetry.space_group_name_H-M   'P 1'
#
loop_
_entity.id
_entity.type
_entity.pdbx_description
1 polymer ?
#
loop_
_entity_poly.entity_id
_entity_poly.type
_entity_poly.pdbx_seq_one_letter_code
_entity_poly.pdbx_strand_id
1 'polypeptide(L)'
;MPNIGYGSNKKTKHMLPTGFPKSLVHNIKELEVLLMCNKSYCAEIAHNVSSKNHKAIAERAAQLAIRHTNPNARLHSKENE
;
A
#
# COMPACT_ATOMS: atom_id res chain seq x y z
N MET A 1 -2.38 -32.79 3.94
CA MET A 1 -3.38 -32.17 3.05
C MET A 1 -3.93 -30.90 3.71
N PRO A 2 -4.08 -29.78 2.98
CA PRO A 2 -4.76 -28.59 3.49
C PRO A 2 -6.23 -28.90 3.81
N ASN A 3 -6.74 -28.35 4.91
CA ASN A 3 -8.12 -28.53 5.38
C ASN A 3 -8.72 -27.19 5.87
N ILE A 4 -10.04 -27.15 6.07
CA ILE A 4 -10.76 -25.93 6.51
C ILE A 4 -10.30 -25.43 7.89
N GLY A 5 -9.79 -26.32 8.75
CA GLY A 5 -9.29 -26.01 10.09
C GLY A 5 -7.98 -25.21 10.11
N TYR A 6 -7.21 -25.21 9.02
CA TYR A 6 -6.03 -24.33 8.86
C TYR A 6 -6.40 -22.88 8.46
N GLY A 7 -7.69 -22.59 8.25
CA GLY A 7 -8.16 -21.25 7.90
C GLY A 7 -7.90 -20.22 9.00
N SER A 8 -7.28 -19.10 8.65
CA SER A 8 -7.09 -17.97 9.57
C SER A 8 -8.43 -17.35 9.98
N ASN A 9 -8.47 -16.72 11.16
CA ASN A 9 -9.64 -15.99 11.65
C ASN A 9 -10.13 -14.95 10.62
N LYS A 10 -11.45 -14.86 10.40
CA LYS A 10 -12.06 -13.95 9.42
C LYS A 10 -11.61 -12.49 9.58
N LYS A 11 -11.37 -12.03 10.82
CA LYS A 11 -10.94 -10.64 11.11
C LYS A 11 -9.48 -10.37 10.73
N THR A 12 -8.61 -11.38 10.80
CA THR A 12 -7.16 -11.23 10.56
C THR A 12 -6.75 -11.76 9.19
N LYS A 13 -7.66 -12.42 8.47
CA LYS A 13 -7.45 -12.87 7.10
C LYS A 13 -7.07 -11.67 6.22
N HIS A 14 -6.02 -11.83 5.40
CA HIS A 14 -5.49 -10.80 4.49
C HIS A 14 -4.86 -9.57 5.15
N MET A 15 -4.62 -9.60 6.46
CA MET A 15 -3.90 -8.54 7.16
C MET A 15 -2.38 -8.71 7.00
N LEU A 16 -1.66 -7.59 6.82
CA LEU A 16 -0.21 -7.55 6.91
C LEU A 16 0.24 -7.77 8.36
N PRO A 17 1.49 -8.22 8.59
CA PRO A 17 2.07 -8.27 9.95
C PRO A 17 2.11 -6.90 10.64
N THR A 18 1.97 -5.80 9.89
CA THR A 18 1.86 -4.43 10.41
C THR A 18 0.50 -4.12 11.02
N GLY A 19 -0.48 -5.02 10.94
CA GLY A 19 -1.85 -4.83 11.44
C GLY A 19 -2.82 -4.18 10.45
N PHE A 20 -2.38 -3.91 9.22
CA PHE A 20 -3.21 -3.28 8.19
C PHE A 20 -3.55 -4.27 7.06
N PRO A 21 -4.80 -4.37 6.60
CA PRO A 21 -5.09 -4.85 5.25
C PRO A 21 -4.43 -3.95 4.20
N LYS A 22 -3.92 -4.58 3.13
CA LYS A 22 -3.29 -3.87 2.02
C LYS A 22 -4.28 -3.62 0.89
N SER A 23 -4.25 -2.42 0.34
CA SER A 23 -5.02 -2.01 -0.83
C SER A 23 -4.05 -1.70 -1.97
N LEU A 24 -4.18 -2.40 -3.09
CA LEU A 24 -3.38 -2.14 -4.27
C LEU A 24 -3.85 -0.83 -4.94
N VAL A 25 -2.93 0.08 -5.21
CA VAL A 25 -3.22 1.41 -5.79
C VAL A 25 -2.48 1.59 -7.11
N HIS A 26 -3.19 1.99 -8.14
CA HIS A 26 -2.66 2.26 -9.48
C HIS A 26 -2.52 3.76 -9.79
N ASN A 27 -3.32 4.61 -9.14
CA ASN A 27 -3.36 6.04 -9.42
C ASN A 27 -3.70 6.86 -8.16
N ILE A 28 -3.60 8.18 -8.28
CA ILE A 28 -3.88 9.12 -7.19
C ILE A 28 -5.36 9.08 -6.75
N LYS A 29 -6.30 8.85 -7.67
CA LYS A 29 -7.73 8.84 -7.35
C LYS A 29 -8.10 7.66 -6.45
N GLU A 30 -7.50 6.50 -6.68
CA GLU A 30 -7.66 5.32 -5.83
C GLU A 30 -7.10 5.53 -4.42
N LEU A 31 -6.07 6.36 -4.30
CA LEU A 31 -5.53 6.75 -3.00
C LEU A 31 -6.53 7.62 -2.21
N GLU A 32 -7.33 8.46 -2.88
CA GLU A 32 -8.35 9.30 -2.24
C GLU A 32 -9.51 8.50 -1.67
N VAL A 33 -9.82 7.32 -2.24
CA VAL A 33 -10.80 6.38 -1.66
C VAL A 33 -10.37 5.92 -0.26
N LEU A 34 -9.06 5.88 0.01
CA LEU A 34 -8.51 5.49 1.31
C LEU A 34 -8.47 6.64 2.32
N LEU A 35 -8.91 7.85 1.97
CA LEU A 35 -8.85 9.03 2.84
C LEU A 35 -9.55 8.81 4.18
N MET A 36 -10.76 8.26 4.16
CA MET A 36 -11.54 8.00 5.39
C MET A 36 -11.04 6.76 6.15
N CYS A 37 -10.24 5.92 5.49
CA CYS A 37 -9.86 4.58 5.93
C CYS A 37 -8.35 4.47 6.26
N ASN A 38 -7.65 5.59 6.40
CA ASN A 38 -6.19 5.65 6.58
C ASN A 38 -5.66 4.94 7.84
N LYS A 39 -6.48 4.81 8.89
CA LYS A 39 -6.14 4.04 10.12
C LYS A 39 -6.36 2.54 9.98
N SER A 40 -7.15 2.12 8.99
CA SER A 40 -7.54 0.72 8.81
C SER A 40 -6.82 0.08 7.64
N TYR A 41 -6.44 0.84 6.61
CA TYR A 41 -5.83 0.31 5.39
C TYR A 41 -4.48 0.94 5.09
N CYS A 42 -3.61 0.13 4.50
CA CYS A 42 -2.32 0.53 3.96
C CYS A 42 -2.37 0.47 2.43
N ALA A 43 -1.75 1.43 1.74
CA ALA A 43 -1.64 1.41 0.29
C ALA A 43 -0.40 0.60 -0.16
N GLU A 44 -0.53 -0.15 -1.25
CA GLU A 44 0.58 -0.78 -1.95
C GLU A 44 0.58 -0.28 -3.38
N ILE A 45 1.63 0.45 -3.79
CA ILE A 45 1.69 0.99 -5.15
C ILE A 45 1.98 -0.15 -6.12
N ALA A 46 1.13 -0.29 -7.14
CA ALA A 46 1.21 -1.39 -8.08
C ALA A 46 2.51 -1.39 -8.92
N HIS A 47 2.97 -2.58 -9.29
CA HIS A 47 4.18 -2.76 -10.09
C HIS A 47 4.08 -2.15 -11.50
N ASN A 48 2.91 -1.85 -12.03
CA ASN A 48 2.82 -1.21 -13.36
C ASN A 48 3.05 0.31 -13.33
N VAL A 49 3.12 0.95 -12.15
CA VAL A 49 3.21 2.42 -12.03
C VAL A 49 4.63 2.92 -12.28
N SER A 50 4.82 3.81 -13.27
CA SER A 50 6.12 4.41 -13.59
C SER A 50 6.74 5.15 -12.39
N SER A 51 8.06 5.31 -12.34
CA SER A 51 8.77 6.00 -11.24
C SER A 51 8.27 7.44 -11.01
N LYS A 52 7.97 8.18 -12.08
CA LYS A 52 7.41 9.54 -12.00
C LYS A 52 6.06 9.56 -11.27
N ASN A 53 5.16 8.64 -11.62
CA ASN A 53 3.85 8.55 -11.00
C ASN A 53 3.94 7.97 -9.59
N HIS A 54 4.88 7.06 -9.35
CA HIS A 54 5.15 6.50 -8.03
C HIS A 54 5.53 7.60 -7.02
N LYS A 55 6.41 8.54 -7.42
CA LYS A 55 6.77 9.70 -6.59
C LYS A 55 5.55 10.56 -6.27
N ALA A 56 4.72 10.88 -7.26
CA ALA A 56 3.50 11.68 -7.05
C ALA A 56 2.49 10.99 -6.11
N ILE A 57 2.33 9.66 -6.22
CA ILE A 57 1.47 8.88 -5.32
C ILE A 57 2.06 8.86 -3.90
N ALA A 58 3.38 8.69 -3.75
CA ALA A 58 4.03 8.70 -2.44
C ALA A 58 3.90 10.05 -1.73
N GLU A 59 4.11 11.17 -2.46
CA GLU A 59 3.93 12.53 -1.94
C GLU A 59 2.48 12.77 -1.52
N ARG A 60 1.50 12.35 -2.33
CA ARG A 60 0.09 12.45 -1.98
C ARG A 60 -0.27 11.58 -0.77
N ALA A 61 0.29 10.37 -0.67
CA ALA A 61 0.05 9.49 0.47
C ALA A 61 0.56 10.09 1.78
N ALA A 62 1.69 10.79 1.74
CA ALA A 62 2.21 11.54 2.88
C ALA A 62 1.25 12.66 3.30
N GLN A 63 0.71 13.43 2.35
CA GLN A 63 -0.28 14.49 2.63
C GLN A 63 -1.55 13.96 3.30
N LEU A 64 -2.02 12.77 2.88
CA LEU A 64 -3.23 12.14 3.41
C LEU A 64 -2.98 11.28 4.67
N ALA A 65 -1.72 11.25 5.16
CA ALA A 65 -1.28 10.39 6.26
C ALA A 65 -1.62 8.90 6.04
N ILE A 66 -1.56 8.44 4.79
CA ILE A 66 -1.77 7.03 4.42
C ILE A 66 -0.44 6.29 4.44
N ARG A 67 -0.36 5.26 5.28
CA ARG A 67 0.81 4.37 5.30
C ARG A 67 0.83 3.55 4.00
N HIS A 68 2.01 3.39 3.42
CA HIS A 68 2.21 2.53 2.26
C HIS A 68 3.40 1.59 2.45
N THR A 69 3.36 0.43 1.79
CA THR A 69 4.33 -0.66 2.01
C THR A 69 5.65 -0.46 1.27
N ASN A 70 5.67 0.35 0.21
CA ASN A 70 6.79 0.48 -0.71
C ASN A 70 7.20 1.93 -1.01
N PRO A 71 7.56 2.75 0.00
CA PRO A 71 7.88 4.18 -0.19
C PRO A 71 9.04 4.44 -1.15
N ASN A 72 10.10 3.63 -1.07
CA ASN A 72 11.33 3.86 -1.81
C ASN A 72 11.40 3.06 -3.12
N ALA A 73 10.31 2.41 -3.53
CA ALA A 73 10.33 1.60 -4.74
C ALA A 73 10.57 2.47 -5.98
N ARG A 74 11.46 2.00 -6.88
CA ARG A 74 11.80 2.65 -8.16
C ARG A 74 12.43 4.04 -8.08
N LEU A 75 12.80 4.50 -6.88
CA LEU A 75 13.55 5.74 -6.66
C LEU A 75 15.08 5.52 -6.68
N HIS A 76 15.53 4.28 -6.85
CA HIS A 76 16.95 3.92 -6.83
C HIS A 76 17.62 4.25 -8.16
N SER A 77 18.05 5.51 -8.34
CA SER A 77 19.16 5.91 -9.25
C SER A 77 19.51 7.42 -9.29
N LYS A 78 19.07 8.28 -8.35
CA LYS A 78 19.42 9.72 -8.41
C LYS A 78 19.79 10.45 -7.11
N GLU A 79 19.73 9.81 -5.94
CA GLU A 79 20.06 10.46 -4.65
C GLU A 79 21.35 9.94 -3.99
N ASN A 80 22.04 8.98 -4.61
CA ASN A 80 23.27 8.38 -4.07
C ASN A 80 24.51 8.68 -4.95
N GLU A 81 24.47 9.80 -5.66
CA GLU A 81 25.59 10.42 -6.37
C GLU A 81 25.61 11.92 -6.08
#